data_AF-A0A924ZXK9-F1
#
_entry.id   AF-A0A924ZXK9-F1
#
_cell.length_a   1.000
_cell.length_b   1.000
_cell.length_c   1.000
_cell.angle_alpha   90.00
_cell.angle_beta   90.00
_cell.angle_gamma   90.00
#
_symmetry.space_group_name_H-M   'P 1'
#
loop_
_entity.id
_entity.type
_entity.pdbx_description
1 polymer ?
#
loop_
_entity_poly.entity_id
_entity_poly.type
_entity_poly.pdbx_seq_one_letter_code
_entity_poly.pdbx_strand_id
1 'polypeptide(L)'
;MKKICILFWLVAFGTNFLFAQTPLWQSKGRIVVSSDGNEHDHDDWGGTPLSLAIIAAKGLQDKLSVYIYSDHIWGSNHEHPGFQGIAPYAQMKESAIQGGKMFNFKKTNFICAVDNPEVAYEALKNQINQS
;
A
#
# COMPACT_ATOMS: atom_id res chain seq x y z
N MET A 1 36.53 43.96 2.10
CA MET A 1 36.77 42.52 1.82
C MET A 1 36.51 41.63 3.04
N LYS A 2 37.06 41.90 4.24
CA LYS A 2 36.83 41.07 5.45
C LYS A 2 35.36 40.91 5.89
N LYS A 3 34.51 41.92 5.68
CA LYS A 3 33.08 41.89 6.07
C LYS A 3 32.20 41.00 5.16
N ILE A 4 32.62 40.77 3.92
CA ILE A 4 31.87 39.94 2.94
C ILE A 4 32.11 38.44 3.18
N CYS A 5 33.29 38.06 3.64
CA CYS A 5 33.60 36.66 3.99
C CYS A 5 32.80 36.14 5.19
N ILE A 6 32.44 37.01 6.14
CA ILE A 6 31.68 36.63 7.34
C ILE A 6 30.22 36.33 6.99
N LEU A 7 29.63 37.06 6.03
CA LEU A 7 28.25 36.84 5.60
C LEU A 7 28.08 35.49 4.87
N PHE A 8 29.09 35.07 4.11
CA PHE A 8 29.12 33.77 3.42
C PHE A 8 29.16 32.59 4.40
N TRP A 9 29.86 32.74 5.53
CA TRP A 9 29.91 31.71 6.58
C TRP A 9 28.63 31.62 7.41
N LEU A 10 27.94 32.74 7.66
CA LEU A 10 26.66 32.75 8.37
C LEU A 10 25.52 32.11 7.54
N VAL A 11 25.53 32.28 6.22
CA VAL A 11 24.57 31.62 5.33
C VAL A 11 24.86 30.12 5.19
N ALA A 12 26.13 29.71 5.25
CA ALA A 12 26.53 28.30 5.19
C ALA A 12 26.22 27.50 6.47
N PHE A 13 26.16 28.16 7.64
CA PHE A 13 25.85 27.51 8.91
C PHE A 13 24.34 27.44 9.25
N GLY A 14 23.49 28.17 8.53
CA GLY A 14 22.07 28.30 8.84
C GLY A 14 21.14 27.19 8.32
N THR A 15 21.62 26.22 7.53
CA THR A 15 20.74 25.31 6.77
C THR A 15 20.66 23.86 7.27
N ASN A 16 21.37 23.50 8.34
CA ASN A 16 21.50 22.07 8.74
C ASN A 16 20.56 21.59 9.85
N PHE A 17 19.59 22.40 10.31
CA PHE A 17 18.59 21.95 11.28
C PHE A 17 17.22 21.74 10.64
N LEU A 18 17.19 20.95 9.57
CA LEU A 18 15.97 20.20 9.25
C LEU A 18 15.87 19.08 10.28
N PHE A 19 15.12 19.29 11.35
CA PHE A 19 14.63 18.21 12.20
C PHE A 19 13.68 17.36 11.35
N ALA A 20 14.23 16.48 10.52
CA ALA A 20 13.46 15.40 9.94
C ALA A 20 12.98 14.53 11.10
N GLN A 21 11.67 14.51 11.33
CA GLN A 21 11.06 13.62 12.29
C GLN A 21 11.54 12.20 11.98
N THR A 22 12.18 11.53 12.94
CA THR A 22 12.57 10.14 12.75
C THR A 22 11.30 9.37 12.40
N PRO A 23 11.21 8.74 11.20
CA PRO A 23 9.98 8.06 10.82
C PRO A 23 9.60 7.04 11.88
N LEU A 24 8.32 6.97 12.26
CA LEU A 24 7.85 5.97 13.25
C LEU A 24 8.37 4.57 12.89
N TRP A 25 8.36 4.27 11.59
CA TRP A 25 8.90 3.05 11.04
C TRP A 25 10.39 3.19 10.67
N GLN A 26 11.25 2.48 11.39
CA GLN A 26 12.72 2.51 11.26
C GLN A 26 13.26 1.61 10.14
N SER A 27 12.49 1.40 9.07
CA SER A 27 12.84 0.53 7.94
C SER A 27 13.05 -0.97 8.25
N LYS A 28 12.63 -1.42 9.44
CA LYS A 28 12.71 -2.82 9.85
C LYS A 28 11.45 -3.59 9.47
N GLY A 29 11.63 -4.77 8.88
CA GLY A 29 10.54 -5.68 8.57
C GLY A 29 9.88 -5.46 7.21
N ARG A 30 8.71 -6.08 7.07
CA ARG A 30 7.87 -6.14 5.87
C ARG A 30 6.44 -5.77 6.26
N ILE A 31 5.68 -5.27 5.31
CA ILE A 31 4.25 -4.97 5.45
C ILE A 31 3.50 -6.06 4.69
N VAL A 32 2.53 -6.67 5.37
CA VAL A 32 1.52 -7.52 4.75
C VAL A 32 0.18 -6.89 5.06
N VAL A 33 -0.68 -6.80 4.05
CA VAL A 33 -2.06 -6.33 4.19
C VAL A 33 -2.98 -7.49 3.84
N SER A 34 -3.96 -7.74 4.69
CA SER A 34 -5.12 -8.59 4.43
C SER A 34 -6.34 -7.73 4.72
N SER A 35 -7.22 -7.59 3.74
CA SER A 35 -8.37 -6.71 3.81
C SER A 35 -9.65 -7.52 3.67
N ASP A 36 -10.25 -7.77 4.84
CA ASP A 36 -11.58 -8.31 5.05
C ASP A 36 -12.65 -7.26 4.78
N GLY A 37 -13.84 -7.72 4.42
CA GLY A 37 -14.99 -6.90 4.10
C GLY A 37 -16.28 -7.69 4.11
N ASN A 38 -17.39 -6.97 4.03
CA ASN A 38 -18.66 -7.49 3.54
C ASN A 38 -18.67 -7.44 2.00
N GLU A 39 -19.82 -7.63 1.37
CA GLU A 39 -19.97 -7.48 -0.08
C GLU A 39 -19.34 -6.17 -0.57
N HIS A 40 -18.48 -6.26 -1.57
CA HIS A 40 -17.65 -5.13 -1.99
C HIS A 40 -18.48 -4.00 -2.56
N ASP A 41 -18.28 -2.80 -2.03
CA ASP A 41 -18.95 -1.61 -2.52
C ASP A 41 -17.99 -0.44 -2.81
N HIS A 42 -18.56 0.72 -3.05
CA HIS A 42 -17.86 1.94 -3.39
C HIS A 42 -16.72 2.31 -2.44
N ASP A 43 -16.87 2.08 -1.13
CA ASP A 43 -15.85 2.47 -0.16
C ASP A 43 -14.63 1.53 -0.18
N ASP A 44 -14.83 0.24 -0.39
CA ASP A 44 -13.76 -0.75 -0.60
C ASP A 44 -12.94 -0.46 -1.86
N TRP A 45 -13.64 -0.15 -2.96
CA TRP A 45 -13.01 0.13 -4.25
C TRP A 45 -12.16 1.40 -4.20
N GLY A 46 -12.57 2.40 -3.41
CA GLY A 46 -11.79 3.62 -3.18
C GLY A 46 -10.72 3.46 -2.09
N GLY A 47 -11.00 2.66 -1.06
CA GLY A 47 -10.13 2.44 0.09
C GLY A 47 -8.86 1.69 -0.27
N THR A 48 -8.95 0.73 -1.19
CA THR A 48 -7.79 -0.04 -1.67
C THR A 48 -6.70 0.84 -2.32
N PRO A 49 -6.97 1.67 -3.34
CA PRO A 49 -5.95 2.54 -3.92
C PRO A 49 -5.51 3.62 -2.94
N LEU A 50 -6.38 4.07 -2.02
CA LEU A 50 -6.00 5.00 -0.95
C LEU A 50 -4.96 4.38 0.00
N SER A 51 -5.14 3.12 0.41
CA SER A 51 -4.18 2.41 1.27
C SER A 51 -2.82 2.28 0.59
N LEU A 52 -2.81 1.93 -0.70
CA LEU A 52 -1.61 1.87 -1.53
C LEU A 52 -0.96 3.24 -1.70
N ALA A 53 -1.76 4.30 -1.89
CA ALA A 53 -1.27 5.68 -1.96
C ALA A 53 -0.57 6.11 -0.67
N ILE A 54 -1.12 5.77 0.50
CA ILE A 54 -0.52 6.08 1.80
C ILE A 54 0.83 5.38 1.96
N ILE A 55 0.93 4.10 1.61
CA ILE A 55 2.18 3.34 1.66
C ILE A 55 3.20 3.95 0.69
N ALA A 56 2.79 4.30 -0.53
CA ALA A 56 3.64 4.92 -1.53
C ALA A 56 4.10 6.33 -1.15
N ALA A 57 3.24 7.13 -0.52
CA ALA A 57 3.57 8.47 -0.01
C ALA A 57 4.67 8.46 1.06
N LYS A 58 4.92 7.30 1.68
CA LYS A 58 6.03 7.07 2.61
C LYS A 58 7.25 6.40 1.97
N GLY A 59 7.23 6.14 0.66
CA GLY A 59 8.30 5.45 -0.06
C GLY A 59 8.43 3.98 0.29
N LEU A 60 7.33 3.34 0.76
CA LEU A 60 7.35 1.99 1.32
C LEU A 60 6.92 0.90 0.33
N GLN A 61 6.88 1.19 -0.96
CA GLN A 61 6.44 0.25 -1.99
C GLN A 61 7.23 -1.07 -1.94
N ASP A 62 8.55 -0.98 -1.72
CA ASP A 62 9.45 -2.13 -1.62
C ASP A 62 9.28 -2.95 -0.33
N LYS A 63 8.40 -2.52 0.57
CA LYS A 63 8.21 -3.10 1.89
C LYS A 63 6.87 -3.79 2.02
N LEU A 64 5.89 -3.43 1.19
CA LEU A 64 4.66 -4.18 1.01
C LEU A 64 4.96 -5.47 0.22
N SER A 65 5.08 -6.59 0.92
CA SER A 65 5.41 -7.87 0.30
C SER A 65 4.19 -8.59 -0.26
N VAL A 66 3.07 -8.57 0.46
CA VAL A 66 1.82 -9.21 0.06
C VAL A 66 0.66 -8.26 0.36
N TYR A 67 -0.26 -8.15 -0.60
CA TYR A 67 -1.54 -7.45 -0.45
C TYR A 67 -2.66 -8.42 -0.83
N ILE A 68 -3.40 -8.88 0.16
CA ILE A 68 -4.52 -9.81 0.01
C ILE A 68 -5.80 -8.97 0.01
N TYR A 69 -6.61 -9.13 -1.03
CA TYR A 69 -7.92 -8.47 -1.20
C TYR A 69 -9.02 -9.50 -1.38
N SER A 70 -10.26 -9.11 -1.08
CA SER A 70 -11.42 -9.99 -1.18
C SER A 70 -11.24 -11.29 -0.37
N ASP A 71 -10.85 -11.17 0.90
CA ASP A 71 -10.53 -12.33 1.77
C ASP A 71 -11.68 -12.84 2.65
N HIS A 72 -12.91 -12.38 2.38
CA HIS A 72 -14.12 -12.84 3.07
C HIS A 72 -14.91 -13.87 2.24
N ILE A 73 -15.68 -14.71 2.94
CA ILE A 73 -16.41 -15.84 2.35
C ILE A 73 -17.80 -15.49 1.79
N TRP A 74 -18.30 -14.26 2.02
CA TRP A 74 -19.70 -13.90 1.77
C TRP A 74 -19.89 -12.62 0.94
N GLY A 75 -19.95 -12.76 -0.39
CA GLY A 75 -20.28 -11.64 -1.28
C GLY A 75 -19.16 -11.27 -2.26
N SER A 76 -17.91 -11.62 -1.96
CA SER A 76 -16.76 -11.36 -2.85
C SER A 76 -16.86 -11.99 -4.26
N ASN A 77 -17.62 -13.09 -4.41
CA ASN A 77 -17.74 -13.86 -5.66
C ASN A 77 -19.11 -13.73 -6.33
N HIS A 78 -19.95 -12.77 -5.92
CA HIS A 78 -21.25 -12.64 -6.54
C HIS A 78 -21.16 -11.87 -7.86
N GLU A 79 -21.56 -12.51 -8.95
CA GLU A 79 -21.81 -11.87 -10.24
C GLU A 79 -23.24 -11.30 -10.26
N HIS A 80 -23.48 -10.22 -9.51
CA HIS A 80 -24.65 -9.37 -9.74
C HIS A 80 -24.21 -8.06 -10.43
N PRO A 81 -25.11 -7.39 -11.16
CA PRO A 81 -24.81 -6.06 -11.67
C PRO A 81 -24.48 -5.14 -10.49
N GLY A 82 -23.20 -4.81 -10.35
CA GLY A 82 -22.74 -3.80 -9.43
C GLY A 82 -22.86 -2.41 -10.06
N PHE A 83 -22.06 -1.46 -9.57
CA PHE A 83 -22.09 -0.10 -10.08
C PHE A 83 -21.78 -0.04 -11.58
N GLN A 84 -22.63 0.66 -12.33
CA GLN A 84 -22.53 0.79 -13.79
C GLN A 84 -22.50 -0.55 -14.56
N GLY A 85 -23.06 -1.62 -13.97
CA GLY A 85 -23.10 -2.94 -14.59
C GLY A 85 -21.78 -3.73 -14.49
N ILE A 86 -20.80 -3.22 -13.74
CA ILE A 86 -19.56 -3.93 -13.45
C ILE A 86 -19.73 -4.67 -12.13
N ALA A 87 -19.44 -5.97 -12.10
CA ALA A 87 -19.54 -6.78 -10.89
C ALA A 87 -18.59 -6.25 -9.79
N PRO A 88 -18.98 -6.30 -8.51
CA PRO A 88 -18.12 -5.89 -7.39
C PRO A 88 -16.74 -6.56 -7.38
N TYR A 89 -16.70 -7.85 -7.72
CA TYR A 89 -15.46 -8.61 -7.90
C TYR A 89 -14.50 -7.91 -8.89
N ALA A 90 -15.02 -7.52 -10.06
CA ALA A 90 -14.21 -6.89 -11.10
C ALA A 90 -13.73 -5.50 -10.68
N GLN A 91 -14.56 -4.74 -9.96
CA GLN A 91 -14.16 -3.45 -9.38
C GLN A 91 -13.03 -3.60 -8.36
N MET A 92 -13.12 -4.59 -7.46
CA MET A 92 -12.06 -4.83 -6.48
C MET A 92 -10.76 -5.27 -7.12
N LYS A 93 -10.84 -6.17 -8.11
CA LYS A 93 -9.66 -6.60 -8.87
C LYS A 93 -8.99 -5.43 -9.58
N GLU A 94 -9.77 -4.58 -10.26
CA GLU A 94 -9.24 -3.38 -10.90
C GLU A 94 -8.62 -2.45 -9.86
N SER A 95 -9.33 -2.19 -8.77
CA SER A 95 -8.89 -1.34 -7.67
C SER A 95 -7.52 -1.75 -7.08
N ALA A 96 -7.34 -3.04 -6.79
CA ALA A 96 -6.07 -3.58 -6.27
C ALA A 96 -4.96 -3.56 -7.32
N ILE A 97 -5.21 -4.11 -8.51
CA ILE A 97 -4.18 -4.30 -9.54
C ILE A 97 -3.78 -2.96 -10.17
N GLN A 98 -4.73 -2.10 -10.49
CA GLN A 98 -4.47 -0.78 -11.06
C GLN A 98 -3.92 0.17 -10.01
N GLY A 99 -4.38 0.12 -8.76
CA GLY A 99 -3.76 0.84 -7.65
C GLY A 99 -2.28 0.48 -7.49
N GLY A 100 -1.96 -0.82 -7.51
CA GLY A 100 -0.58 -1.29 -7.44
C GLY A 100 0.30 -0.75 -8.58
N LYS A 101 -0.23 -0.71 -9.81
CA LYS A 101 0.45 -0.13 -10.98
C LYS A 101 0.61 1.38 -10.87
N MET A 102 -0.46 2.10 -10.52
CA MET A 102 -0.50 3.55 -10.40
C MET A 102 0.56 4.07 -9.44
N PHE A 103 0.75 3.35 -8.33
CA PHE A 103 1.72 3.67 -7.30
C PHE A 103 2.98 2.80 -7.40
N ASN A 104 3.31 2.23 -8.56
CA ASN A 104 4.59 1.57 -8.86
C ASN A 104 5.06 0.51 -7.84
N PHE A 105 4.13 -0.33 -7.35
CA PHE A 105 4.44 -1.49 -6.51
C PHE A 105 4.97 -2.64 -7.38
N LYS A 106 6.29 -2.85 -7.39
CA LYS A 106 6.94 -3.84 -8.26
C LYS A 106 7.19 -5.20 -7.62
N LYS A 107 7.28 -5.25 -6.28
CA LYS A 107 7.64 -6.45 -5.51
C LYS A 107 6.48 -7.02 -4.69
N THR A 108 5.33 -6.36 -4.75
CA THR A 108 4.14 -6.77 -4.02
C THR A 108 3.42 -7.88 -4.75
N ASN A 109 3.11 -8.96 -4.03
CA ASN A 109 2.21 -10.00 -4.50
C ASN A 109 0.76 -9.62 -4.19
N PHE A 110 -0.02 -9.28 -5.21
CA PHE A 110 -1.45 -8.99 -5.08
C PHE A 110 -2.24 -10.28 -5.26
N ILE A 111 -2.97 -10.68 -4.22
CA ILE A 111 -3.69 -11.96 -4.19
C ILE A 111 -5.17 -11.70 -3.95
N CYS A 112 -6.02 -12.18 -4.85
CA CYS A 112 -7.45 -12.26 -4.61
C CYS A 112 -7.70 -13.53 -3.79
N ALA A 113 -8.08 -13.38 -2.52
CA ALA A 113 -8.26 -14.54 -1.64
C ALA A 113 -9.50 -15.37 -2.01
N VAL A 114 -10.57 -14.73 -2.49
CA VAL A 114 -11.76 -15.45 -2.93
C VAL A 114 -11.54 -16.34 -4.16
N ASP A 115 -10.54 -16.01 -5.00
CA ASP A 115 -10.14 -16.85 -6.15
C ASP A 115 -9.42 -18.13 -5.67
N ASN A 116 -8.59 -18.02 -4.62
CA ASN A 116 -7.82 -19.14 -4.06
C ASN A 116 -7.38 -18.85 -2.61
N PRO A 117 -8.15 -19.26 -1.60
CA PRO A 117 -7.89 -18.90 -0.21
C PRO A 117 -6.65 -19.60 0.33
N GLU A 118 -6.33 -20.82 -0.10
CA GLU A 118 -5.09 -21.51 0.27
C GLU A 118 -3.85 -20.73 -0.17
N VAL A 119 -3.83 -20.18 -1.40
CA VAL A 119 -2.70 -19.37 -1.86
C VAL A 119 -2.52 -18.11 -1.02
N ALA A 120 -3.61 -17.44 -0.63
CA ALA A 120 -3.56 -16.28 0.25
C ALA A 120 -3.03 -16.64 1.64
N TYR A 121 -3.56 -17.72 2.24
CA TYR A 121 -3.11 -18.24 3.53
C TYR A 121 -1.62 -18.60 3.52
N GLU A 122 -1.18 -19.35 2.50
CA GLU A 122 0.21 -19.76 2.36
C GLU A 122 1.15 -18.56 2.19
N ALA A 123 0.74 -17.55 1.40
CA ALA A 123 1.51 -16.32 1.23
C ALA A 123 1.68 -15.57 2.56
N LEU A 124 0.61 -15.40 3.34
CA LEU A 124 0.68 -14.77 4.66
C LEU A 124 1.56 -15.58 5.63
N LYS A 125 1.34 -16.90 5.72
CA LYS A 125 2.13 -17.82 6.56
C LYS A 125 3.62 -17.73 6.23
N ASN A 126 3.96 -17.72 4.95
CA ASN A 126 5.35 -17.63 4.51
C ASN A 126 6.00 -16.30 4.89
N GLN A 127 5.28 -15.18 4.88
CA GLN A 127 5.81 -13.89 5.33
C GLN A 127 6.06 -13.84 6.85
N ILE A 128 5.20 -14.49 7.64
CA ILE A 128 5.34 -14.64 9.09
C ILE A 128 6.60 -15.46 9.41
N ASN A 129 6.75 -16.62 8.76
CA ASN A 129 7.86 -17.56 9.01
C ASN A 129 9.24 -17.09 8.54
N GLN A 130 9.33 -15.96 7.83
CA GLN A 130 10.60 -15.32 7.45
C GLN A 130 11.19 -14.43 8.57
N SER A 131 10.83 -14.68 9.82
CA SER A 131 11.21 -13.88 10.99
C SER A 131 12.17 -14.64 11.89
#